data_AF-A0A534IF66-F1
#
_entry.id   AF-A0A534IF66-F1
#
_cell.length_a   1.000
_cell.length_b   1.000
_cell.length_c   1.000
_cell.angle_alpha   90.00
_cell.angle_beta   90.00
_cell.angle_gamma   90.00
#
_symmetry.space_group_name_H-M   'P 1'
#
loop_
_entity.id
_entity.type
_entity.pdbx_description
1 polymer ?
#
loop_
_entity_poly.entity_id
_entity_poly.type
_entity_poly.pdbx_seq_one_letter_code
_entity_poly.pdbx_strand_id
1 'polypeptide(L)'
;MRAAYYDKAKDLLSREDFENRIREKQTEWGGLLDEDAAARLVLDQLGRGDLNVQTVRELREGMEVTLRVRVDAVTPIREFPRQDGNTGRVVNLDISDGSGRCRLVLWDDDISLVEKGRVRVGSTLRVLDCFVKVGRFGTEVSRGKFGTVLVEG
;
A
#
# COMPACT_ATOMS: atom_id res chain seq x y z
N MET A 1 -1.67 -11.64 -22.54
CA MET A 1 -2.23 -10.57 -21.70
C MET A 1 -2.87 -11.13 -20.42
N ARG A 2 -3.91 -11.98 -20.51
CA ARG A 2 -4.56 -12.64 -19.33
C ARG A 2 -3.60 -13.30 -18.33
N ALA A 3 -2.59 -14.03 -18.81
CA ALA A 3 -1.62 -14.70 -17.95
C ALA A 3 -0.81 -13.71 -17.09
N ALA A 4 -0.42 -12.56 -17.67
CA ALA A 4 0.39 -11.55 -16.97
C ALA A 4 -0.37 -10.85 -15.84
N TYR A 5 -1.69 -10.65 -15.98
CA TYR A 5 -2.52 -10.13 -14.89
C TYR A 5 -2.79 -11.17 -13.82
N TYR A 6 -3.11 -12.41 -14.22
CA TYR A 6 -3.31 -13.50 -13.27
C TYR A 6 -2.05 -13.78 -12.44
N ASP A 7 -0.86 -13.68 -13.04
CA ASP A 7 0.41 -13.87 -12.33
C ASP A 7 0.58 -12.94 -11.11
N LYS A 8 -0.05 -11.76 -11.12
CA LYS A 8 -0.04 -10.81 -10.00
C LYS A 8 -1.02 -11.15 -8.88
N ALA A 9 -1.96 -12.07 -9.12
CA ALA A 9 -3.04 -12.43 -8.21
C ALA A 9 -3.05 -13.92 -7.83
N LYS A 10 -2.18 -14.74 -8.43
CA LYS A 10 -2.16 -16.21 -8.25
C LYS A 10 -1.90 -16.68 -6.82
N ASP A 11 -1.32 -15.82 -5.99
CA ASP A 11 -1.12 -16.05 -4.56
C ASP A 11 -2.40 -15.84 -3.73
N LEU A 12 -3.41 -15.17 -4.29
CA LEU A 12 -4.64 -14.80 -3.59
C LEU A 12 -5.89 -15.57 -4.06
N LEU A 13 -5.95 -15.98 -5.33
CA LEU A 13 -7.10 -16.70 -5.88
C LEU A 13 -6.75 -17.58 -7.08
N SER A 14 -7.66 -18.50 -7.41
CA SER A 14 -7.53 -19.37 -8.57
C SER A 14 -7.66 -18.57 -9.88
N ARG A 15 -7.17 -19.15 -10.98
CA ARG A 15 -7.29 -18.55 -12.31
C ARG A 15 -8.76 -18.38 -12.71
N GLU A 16 -9.59 -19.34 -12.37
CA GLU A 16 -11.03 -19.33 -12.63
C GLU A 16 -11.72 -18.21 -11.85
N ASP A 17 -11.44 -18.08 -10.55
CA ASP A 17 -12.01 -17.01 -9.73
C ASP A 17 -11.60 -15.62 -10.24
N PHE A 18 -10.34 -15.48 -10.69
CA PHE A 18 -9.85 -14.23 -11.24
C PHE A 18 -10.58 -13.87 -12.53
N GLU A 19 -10.75 -14.82 -13.44
CA GLU A 19 -11.51 -14.62 -14.68
C GLU A 19 -13.00 -14.35 -14.43
N ASN A 20 -13.59 -14.98 -13.41
CA ASN A 20 -14.98 -14.74 -13.02
C ASN A 20 -15.17 -13.30 -12.52
N ARG A 21 -14.28 -12.81 -11.65
CA ARG A 21 -14.31 -11.40 -11.19
C ARG A 21 -14.16 -10.39 -12.33
N ILE A 22 -13.35 -10.70 -13.34
CA ILE A 22 -13.21 -9.86 -14.54
C ILE A 22 -14.57 -9.76 -15.26
N ARG A 23 -15.23 -10.90 -15.50
CA ARG A 23 -16.54 -10.93 -16.17
C ARG A 23 -17.63 -10.22 -15.37
N GLU A 24 -17.62 -10.38 -14.05
CA GLU A 24 -18.52 -9.65 -13.15
C GLU A 24 -18.33 -8.15 -13.31
N LYS A 25 -17.08 -7.66 -13.34
CA LYS A 25 -16.78 -6.23 -13.55
C LYS A 25 -17.23 -5.72 -14.91
N GLN A 26 -17.03 -6.48 -15.98
CA GLN A 26 -17.53 -6.12 -17.30
C GLN A 26 -19.06 -6.00 -17.31
N THR A 27 -19.76 -6.95 -16.65
CA THR A 27 -21.21 -6.96 -16.55
C THR A 27 -21.74 -5.80 -15.70
N GLU A 28 -21.13 -5.54 -14.55
CA GLU A 28 -21.46 -4.42 -13.65
C GLU A 28 -21.42 -3.08 -14.37
N TRP A 29 -20.48 -2.90 -15.29
CA TRP A 29 -20.31 -1.67 -16.07
C TRP A 29 -21.02 -1.74 -17.44
N GLY A 30 -21.99 -2.64 -17.61
CA GLY A 30 -22.81 -2.74 -18.82
C GLY A 30 -22.03 -3.05 -20.10
N GLY A 31 -20.87 -3.71 -19.99
CA GLY A 31 -19.99 -4.03 -21.11
C GLY A 31 -19.13 -2.85 -21.60
N LEU A 32 -19.12 -1.71 -20.90
CA LEU A 32 -18.30 -0.56 -21.24
C LEU A 32 -16.80 -0.78 -20.98
N LEU A 33 -16.49 -1.69 -20.06
CA LEU A 33 -15.11 -2.05 -19.77
C LEU A 33 -14.65 -3.17 -20.69
N ASP A 34 -13.58 -2.91 -21.43
CA ASP A 34 -12.83 -3.98 -22.05
C ASP A 34 -12.20 -4.90 -20.99
N GLU A 35 -11.69 -6.03 -21.45
CA GLU A 35 -11.16 -7.04 -20.55
C GLU A 35 -9.88 -6.59 -19.82
N ASP A 36 -9.06 -5.74 -20.45
CA ASP A 36 -7.84 -5.21 -19.86
C ASP A 36 -8.17 -4.28 -18.69
N ALA A 37 -9.12 -3.37 -18.90
CA ALA A 37 -9.61 -2.45 -17.89
C ALA A 37 -10.27 -3.20 -16.73
N ALA A 38 -11.12 -4.20 -17.01
CA ALA A 38 -11.73 -5.02 -15.98
C ALA A 38 -10.67 -5.82 -15.17
N ALA A 39 -9.67 -6.40 -15.83
CA ALA A 39 -8.56 -7.08 -15.15
C ALA A 39 -7.76 -6.16 -14.23
N ARG A 40 -7.48 -4.93 -14.66
CA ARG A 40 -6.79 -3.93 -13.83
C ARG A 40 -7.62 -3.50 -12.64
N LEU A 41 -8.94 -3.34 -12.79
CA LEU A 41 -9.83 -3.04 -11.67
C LEU A 41 -9.87 -4.17 -10.65
N VAL A 42 -9.93 -5.43 -11.11
CA VAL A 42 -9.86 -6.59 -10.21
C VAL A 42 -8.52 -6.61 -9.47
N LEU A 43 -7.41 -6.34 -10.15
CA LEU A 43 -6.10 -6.24 -9.51
C LEU A 43 -6.04 -5.10 -8.49
N ASP A 44 -6.58 -3.93 -8.81
CA ASP A 44 -6.65 -2.78 -7.90
C ASP A 44 -7.42 -3.14 -6.62
N GLN A 45 -8.58 -3.78 -6.75
CA GLN A 45 -9.38 -4.29 -5.63
C GLN A 45 -8.66 -5.35 -4.79
N LEU A 46 -7.71 -6.08 -5.38
CA LEU A 46 -6.86 -7.05 -4.68
C LEU A 46 -5.59 -6.42 -4.09
N GLY A 47 -5.37 -5.11 -4.25
CA GLY A 47 -4.14 -4.42 -3.86
C GLY A 47 -2.93 -4.80 -4.72
N ARG A 48 -3.17 -5.32 -5.93
CA ARG A 48 -2.18 -5.80 -6.92
C ARG A 48 -2.18 -4.96 -8.21
N GLY A 49 -3.03 -3.94 -8.29
CA GLY A 49 -3.14 -3.03 -9.43
C GLY A 49 -2.06 -1.97 -9.44
N ASP A 50 -1.59 -1.56 -10.62
CA ASP A 50 -0.63 -0.44 -10.74
C ASP A 50 -1.33 0.87 -11.11
N LEU A 51 -2.66 0.90 -11.01
CA LEU A 51 -3.45 2.11 -11.21
C LEU A 51 -3.26 3.03 -10.00
N ASN A 52 -3.25 4.34 -10.25
CA ASN A 52 -3.16 5.36 -9.21
C ASN A 52 -1.96 5.23 -8.26
N VAL A 53 -0.81 4.72 -8.73
CA VAL A 53 0.46 4.80 -7.98
C VAL A 53 1.09 6.18 -8.23
N GLN A 54 1.18 7.02 -7.20
CA GLN A 54 1.91 8.29 -7.26
C GLN A 54 3.39 8.07 -6.99
N THR A 55 4.18 9.08 -7.32
CA THR A 55 5.57 9.19 -6.89
C THR A 55 5.72 10.04 -5.63
N VAL A 56 6.78 9.84 -4.86
CA VAL A 56 7.07 10.60 -3.64
C VAL A 56 7.15 12.11 -3.91
N ARG A 57 7.62 12.52 -5.10
CA ARG A 57 7.70 13.94 -5.50
C ARG A 57 6.33 14.59 -5.72
N GLU A 58 5.31 13.80 -6.05
CA GLU A 58 3.96 14.28 -6.33
C GLU A 58 3.13 14.49 -5.06
N LEU A 59 3.60 13.99 -3.91
CA LEU A 59 2.89 14.09 -2.63
C LEU A 59 2.60 15.54 -2.25
N ARG A 60 1.37 15.80 -1.82
CA ARG A 60 0.91 17.06 -1.22
C ARG A 60 0.12 16.76 0.05
N GLU A 61 0.15 17.70 0.98
CA GLU A 61 -0.59 17.58 2.23
C GLU A 61 -2.09 17.30 1.99
N GLY A 62 -2.65 16.38 2.75
CA GLY A 62 -4.07 16.02 2.68
C GLY A 62 -4.45 15.05 1.57
N MET A 63 -3.51 14.63 0.72
CA MET A 63 -3.76 13.63 -0.32
C MET A 63 -3.92 12.23 0.29
N GLU A 64 -4.86 11.46 -0.26
CA GLU A 64 -4.84 10.01 -0.21
C GLU A 64 -3.97 9.51 -1.37
N VAL A 65 -3.06 8.58 -1.09
CA VAL A 65 -2.04 8.14 -2.04
C VAL A 65 -1.80 6.65 -1.98
N THR A 66 -1.48 6.10 -3.15
CA THR A 66 -0.91 4.78 -3.31
C THR A 66 0.52 4.92 -3.81
N LEU A 67 1.48 4.30 -3.12
CA LEU A 67 2.92 4.41 -3.41
C LEU A 67 3.57 3.05 -3.52
N ARG A 68 4.64 2.98 -4.34
CA ARG A 68 5.56 1.85 -4.37
C ARG A 68 6.96 2.33 -4.05
N VAL A 69 7.49 1.93 -2.90
CA VAL A 69 8.71 2.52 -2.31
C VAL A 69 9.62 1.44 -1.74
N ARG A 70 10.92 1.73 -1.66
CA ARG A 70 11.91 0.95 -0.93
C ARG A 70 12.13 1.54 0.46
N VAL A 71 12.33 0.67 1.46
CA VAL A 71 12.72 1.06 2.81
C VAL A 71 14.23 1.32 2.86
N ASP A 72 14.59 2.55 3.19
CA ASP A 72 15.98 3.00 3.31
C ASP A 72 16.48 2.92 4.76
N ALA A 73 15.61 3.20 5.73
CA ALA A 73 15.91 3.11 7.16
C ALA A 73 14.67 2.76 7.99
N VAL A 74 14.90 2.17 9.18
CA VAL A 74 13.87 1.81 10.16
C VAL A 74 14.30 2.33 11.52
N THR A 75 13.47 3.16 12.16
CA THR A 75 13.76 3.63 13.53
C THR A 75 13.48 2.54 14.57
N PRO A 76 14.00 2.67 15.81
CA PRO A 76 13.52 1.85 16.91
C PRO A 76 12.01 2.01 17.14
N ILE A 77 11.34 0.94 17.56
CA ILE A 77 9.94 0.99 17.99
C ILE A 77 9.86 1.83 19.27
N ARG A 78 8.93 2.77 19.29
CA ARG A 78 8.66 3.61 20.44
C ARG A 78 7.29 3.30 21.01
N GLU A 79 7.22 3.21 22.33
CA GLU A 79 5.98 2.97 23.08
C GLU A 79 5.66 4.20 23.93
N PHE A 80 4.38 4.51 24.09
CA PHE A 80 3.91 5.64 24.86
C PHE A 80 2.53 5.36 25.49
N PRO A 81 2.25 5.90 26.68
CA PRO A 81 0.93 5.76 27.30
C PRO A 81 -0.11 6.59 26.55
N ARG A 82 -1.32 6.05 26.38
CA ARG A 82 -2.48 6.76 25.84
C ARG A 82 -3.47 7.15 26.94
N GLN A 83 -4.33 8.11 26.63
CA GLN A 83 -5.35 8.60 27.57
C GLN A 83 -6.41 7.55 27.93
N ASP A 84 -6.62 6.56 27.05
CA ASP A 84 -7.52 5.42 27.28
C ASP A 84 -6.89 4.32 28.16
N GLY A 85 -5.65 4.53 28.64
CA GLY A 85 -4.91 3.57 29.45
C GLY A 85 -4.16 2.50 28.65
N ASN A 86 -4.34 2.45 27.32
CA ASN A 86 -3.60 1.54 26.46
C ASN A 86 -2.19 2.06 26.14
N THR A 87 -1.31 1.17 25.67
CA THR A 87 0.01 1.56 25.16
C THR A 87 -0.06 1.77 23.66
N GLY A 88 0.20 3.00 23.22
CA GLY A 88 0.40 3.30 21.81
C GLY A 88 1.81 2.94 21.38
N ARG A 89 1.95 2.47 20.15
CA ARG A 89 3.24 2.11 19.59
C ARG A 89 3.42 2.79 18.24
N VAL A 90 4.65 3.21 17.93
CA VAL A 90 4.99 3.84 16.64
C VAL A 90 6.38 3.42 16.16
N VAL A 91 6.51 3.22 14.85
CA VAL A 91 7.80 3.12 14.16
C VAL A 91 7.78 3.94 12.89
N ASN A 92 8.89 4.63 12.60
CA ASN A 92 9.05 5.42 11.39
C ASN A 92 10.01 4.70 10.44
N LEU A 93 9.64 4.65 9.17
CA LEU A 93 10.49 4.16 8.09
C LEU A 93 10.84 5.34 7.20
N ASP A 94 12.11 5.50 6.84
CA ASP A 94 12.48 6.38 5.74
C ASP A 94 12.38 5.57 4.44
N ILE A 95 11.63 6.08 3.46
CA ILE A 95 11.24 5.38 2.24
C ILE A 95 11.50 6.22 0.98
N SER A 96 11.76 5.57 -0.16
CA SER A 96 12.02 6.25 -1.44
C SER A 96 11.59 5.44 -2.68
N ASP A 97 11.32 6.12 -3.79
CA ASP A 97 10.95 5.51 -5.08
C ASP A 97 11.82 6.01 -6.26
N GLY A 98 12.94 6.65 -5.96
CA GLY A 98 13.82 7.30 -6.94
C GLY A 98 13.39 8.71 -7.37
N SER A 99 12.12 9.09 -7.20
CA SER A 99 11.66 10.47 -7.42
C SER A 99 11.95 11.38 -6.22
N GLY A 100 12.00 10.81 -5.03
CA GLY A 100 12.16 11.52 -3.77
C GLY A 100 12.24 10.60 -2.57
N ARG A 101 12.24 11.20 -1.38
CA ARG A 101 12.21 10.50 -0.09
C ARG A 101 11.13 11.08 0.81
N CYS A 102 10.46 10.24 1.58
CA CYS A 102 9.52 10.65 2.61
C CYS A 102 9.56 9.65 3.77
N ARG A 103 8.72 9.88 4.78
CA ARG A 103 8.61 8.99 5.94
C ARG A 103 7.30 8.23 5.92
N LEU A 104 7.34 6.92 6.12
CA LEU A 104 6.16 6.10 6.42
C LEU A 104 6.04 5.90 7.93
N VAL A 105 4.90 6.25 8.49
CA VAL A 105 4.60 6.09 9.92
C VAL A 105 3.69 4.88 10.09
N LEU A 106 4.18 3.87 10.81
CA LEU A 106 3.43 2.68 11.17
C LEU A 106 2.99 2.75 12.63
N TRP A 107 1.72 2.48 12.87
CA TRP A 107 1.09 2.56 14.18
C TRP A 107 0.60 1.18 14.64
N ASP A 108 0.65 0.95 15.95
CA ASP A 108 0.00 -0.18 16.62
C ASP A 108 0.13 -1.52 15.86
N ASP A 109 -0.93 -2.03 15.25
CA ASP A 109 -0.97 -3.32 14.56
C ASP A 109 0.05 -3.44 13.41
N ASP A 110 0.37 -2.33 12.74
CA ASP A 110 1.31 -2.30 11.62
C ASP A 110 2.75 -2.56 12.07
N ILE A 111 3.05 -2.36 13.35
CA ILE A 111 4.40 -2.58 13.91
C ILE A 111 4.78 -4.05 13.87
N SER A 112 3.78 -4.93 13.91
CA SER A 112 4.00 -6.37 13.76
C SER A 112 4.70 -6.73 12.43
N LEU A 113 4.59 -5.87 11.40
CA LEU A 113 5.33 -6.03 10.14
C LEU A 113 6.84 -5.89 10.35
N VAL A 114 7.27 -4.98 11.22
CA VAL A 114 8.69 -4.75 11.55
C VAL A 114 9.16 -5.79 12.57
N GLU A 115 8.39 -6.05 13.64
CA GLU A 115 8.77 -7.00 14.70
C GLU A 115 8.97 -8.42 14.17
N LYS A 116 8.10 -8.85 13.24
CA LYS A 116 8.20 -10.18 12.61
C LYS A 116 9.24 -10.21 11.48
N GLY A 117 10.00 -9.13 11.28
CA GLY A 117 11.05 -9.03 10.26
C GLY A 117 10.55 -9.04 8.82
N ARG A 118 9.24 -8.82 8.59
CA ARG A 118 8.66 -8.75 7.23
C ARG A 118 9.07 -7.46 6.54
N VAL A 119 9.12 -6.37 7.29
CA VAL A 119 9.62 -5.06 6.85
C VAL A 119 10.99 -4.83 7.46
N ARG A 120 11.98 -4.59 6.60
CA ARG A 120 13.36 -4.28 6.95
C ARG A 120 13.99 -3.35 5.92
N VAL A 121 15.17 -2.83 6.21
CA VAL A 121 15.95 -2.06 5.22
C VAL A 121 16.13 -2.90 3.95
N GLY A 122 15.84 -2.28 2.81
CA GLY A 122 15.86 -2.92 1.49
C GLY A 122 14.54 -3.57 1.06
N SER A 123 13.54 -3.71 1.95
CA SER A 123 12.20 -4.19 1.57
C SER A 123 11.54 -3.23 0.57
N THR A 124 10.82 -3.77 -0.40
CA THR A 124 9.91 -3.00 -1.25
C THR A 124 8.52 -3.06 -0.65
N LEU A 125 7.88 -1.90 -0.49
CA LEU A 125 6.55 -1.76 0.06
C LEU A 125 5.61 -1.19 -1.00
N ARG A 126 4.38 -1.67 -0.96
CA ARG A 126 3.23 -1.05 -1.60
C ARG A 126 2.33 -0.50 -0.51
N VAL A 127 2.19 0.82 -0.49
CA VAL A 127 1.46 1.58 0.53
C VAL A 127 0.17 2.05 -0.14
N LEU A 128 -0.96 1.44 0.21
CA LEU A 128 -2.26 1.62 -0.46
C LEU A 128 -3.17 2.54 0.35
N ASP A 129 -3.85 3.47 -0.33
CA ASP A 129 -4.89 4.36 0.22
C ASP A 129 -4.47 5.00 1.56
N CYS A 130 -3.22 5.46 1.60
CA CYS A 130 -2.63 6.07 2.79
C CYS A 130 -2.66 7.58 2.70
N PHE A 131 -2.54 8.26 3.83
CA PHE A 131 -2.70 9.70 3.89
C PHE A 131 -1.38 10.43 4.03
N VAL A 132 -1.23 11.48 3.25
CA VAL A 132 -0.11 12.41 3.32
C VAL A 132 -0.38 13.47 4.37
N LYS A 133 0.59 13.64 5.26
CA LYS A 133 0.66 14.73 6.22
C LYS A 133 2.01 15.43 6.06
N VAL A 134 2.02 16.75 6.10
CA VAL A 134 3.28 17.50 6.16
C VAL A 134 3.52 17.91 7.61
N GLY A 135 4.52 17.30 8.22
CA GLY A 135 4.89 17.54 9.61
C GLY A 135 6.14 18.41 9.74
N ARG A 136 6.63 18.56 10.99
CA ARG A 136 7.89 19.25 11.28
C ARG A 136 9.11 18.58 10.63
N PHE A 137 8.99 17.31 10.26
CA PHE A 137 10.07 16.50 9.67
C PHE A 137 9.91 16.31 8.15
N GLY A 138 9.01 17.09 7.52
CA GLY A 138 8.73 17.00 6.09
C GLY A 138 7.49 16.16 5.78
N THR A 139 7.45 15.61 4.58
CA THR A 139 6.33 14.78 4.11
C THR A 139 6.33 13.41 4.81
N GLU A 140 5.22 13.11 5.47
CA GLU A 140 4.93 11.86 6.14
C GLU A 140 3.72 11.20 5.48
N VAL A 141 3.76 9.88 5.36
CA VAL A 141 2.66 9.04 4.90
C VAL A 141 2.28 8.15 6.07
N SER A 142 0.99 8.00 6.33
CA SER A 142 0.50 7.13 7.40
C SER A 142 -0.73 6.36 6.96
N ARG A 143 -0.89 5.16 7.53
CA ARG A 143 -2.07 4.34 7.26
C ARG A 143 -3.32 5.01 7.84
N GLY A 144 -4.28 5.34 6.98
CA GLY A 144 -5.61 5.76 7.38
C GLY A 144 -6.49 4.57 7.79
N LYS A 145 -7.77 4.83 8.07
CA LYS A 145 -8.73 3.78 8.46
C LYS A 145 -8.82 2.64 7.43
N PHE A 146 -8.71 2.98 6.14
CA PHE A 146 -8.86 2.03 5.02
C PHE A 146 -7.54 1.71 4.32
N GLY A 147 -6.44 2.39 4.68
CA GLY A 147 -5.14 2.17 4.06
C GLY A 147 -4.56 0.81 4.44
N THR A 148 -3.65 0.32 3.61
CA THR A 148 -2.96 -0.96 3.80
C THR A 148 -1.47 -0.85 3.43
N VAL A 149 -0.60 -1.51 4.19
CA VAL A 149 0.84 -1.61 3.86
C VAL A 149 1.16 -3.06 3.50
N LEU A 150 1.60 -3.28 2.27
CA LEU A 150 1.97 -4.58 1.74
C LEU A 150 3.48 -4.65 1.52
N VAL A 151 4.09 -5.77 1.91
CA VAL A 151 5.48 -6.06 1.59
C VAL A 151 5.51 -6.82 0.27
N GLU A 152 6.22 -6.30 -0.73
CA GLU A 152 6.51 -6.99 -1.97
C GLU A 152 7.80 -7.80 -1.78
N GLY A 153 7.69 -9.11 -1.99
CA GLY A 153 8.79 -10.09 -1.90
C GLY A 153 9.09 -10.71 -3.25
#